data_AF-A0A3P0N4Q2-F1
#
_entry.id   AF-A0A3P0N4Q2-F1
#
_cell.length_a   1.000
_cell.length_b   1.000
_cell.length_c   1.000
_cell.angle_alpha   90.00
_cell.angle_beta   90.00
_cell.angle_gamma   90.00
#
_symmetry.space_group_name_H-M   'P 1'
#
loop_
_entity.id
_entity.type
_entity.pdbx_description
1 polymer ?
#
loop_
_entity_poly.entity_id
_entity_poly.type
_entity_poly.pdbx_seq_one_letter_code
_entity_poly.pdbx_strand_id
1 'polypeptide(L)'
;MKSDRICAACGAPFTPLLHIPHQRFCSAKACQRARRRAWQHQRMRVDPDYRENQIRAQANWRARHPDYWRHYRETHPAYRDRNCAMQRRRNVRRTAGAVANMDAWSAHRPLASGFYILRNAVEAGVAKMNAWTVHIAVLSEPRPVPA
;
A
#
# COMPACT_ATOMS: atom_id res chain seq x y z
N MET A 1 45.03 -1.45 -1.22
CA MET A 1 44.09 -1.83 -2.31
C MET A 1 42.68 -1.51 -1.87
N LYS A 2 41.85 -0.90 -2.73
CA LYS A 2 40.44 -0.68 -2.39
C LYS A 2 39.75 -2.04 -2.39
N SER A 3 39.13 -2.42 -1.28
CA SER A 3 38.36 -3.66 -1.20
C SER A 3 37.08 -3.49 -2.00
N ASP A 4 36.87 -4.38 -2.98
CA ASP A 4 35.62 -4.43 -3.71
C ASP A 4 34.48 -4.79 -2.76
N ARG A 5 33.37 -4.05 -2.87
CA ARG A 5 32.15 -4.28 -2.11
C ARG A 5 31.06 -4.83 -3.00
N ILE A 6 30.14 -5.58 -2.42
CA ILE A 6 28.97 -6.07 -3.13
C ILE A 6 27.84 -5.03 -3.08
N CYS A 7 27.27 -4.69 -4.22
CA CYS A 7 26.16 -3.77 -4.29
C CYS A 7 24.89 -4.38 -3.68
N ALA A 8 24.29 -3.69 -2.71
CA ALA A 8 23.06 -4.14 -2.05
C ALA A 8 21.81 -4.20 -2.96
N ALA A 9 21.87 -3.70 -4.20
CA ALA A 9 20.76 -3.72 -5.15
C ALA A 9 20.92 -4.78 -6.24
N CYS A 10 22.09 -4.84 -6.89
CA CYS A 10 22.31 -5.75 -8.02
C CYS A 10 23.26 -6.91 -7.72
N GLY A 11 23.90 -6.96 -6.54
CA GLY A 11 24.85 -8.01 -6.19
C GLY A 11 26.20 -7.95 -6.92
N ALA A 12 26.40 -6.97 -7.82
CA ALA A 12 27.67 -6.83 -8.51
C ALA A 12 28.77 -6.28 -7.58
N PRO A 13 30.03 -6.75 -7.72
CA PRO A 13 31.17 -6.12 -7.07
C PRO A 13 31.36 -4.70 -7.62
N PHE A 14 31.74 -3.77 -6.76
CA PHE A 14 32.08 -2.41 -7.14
C PHE A 14 33.13 -1.83 -6.21
N THR A 15 33.95 -0.94 -6.75
CA THR A 15 34.91 -0.18 -5.98
C THR A 15 34.26 1.08 -5.39
N PRO A 16 34.23 1.26 -4.05
CA PRO A 16 33.65 2.44 -3.43
C PRO A 16 34.38 3.75 -3.78
N LEU A 17 33.63 4.85 -3.80
CA LEU A 17 34.18 6.20 -3.90
C LEU A 17 34.92 6.56 -2.61
N LEU A 18 36.11 7.16 -2.74
CA LEU A 18 36.99 7.49 -1.62
C LEU A 18 36.30 8.39 -0.57
N HIS A 19 35.50 9.34 -1.02
CA HIS A 19 34.78 10.28 -0.15
C HIS A 19 33.49 9.70 0.46
N ILE A 20 33.13 8.45 0.15
CA ILE A 20 31.93 7.79 0.68
C ILE A 20 32.32 6.45 1.31
N PRO A 21 32.95 6.47 2.51
CA PRO A 21 33.49 5.28 3.15
C PRO A 21 32.42 4.21 3.43
N HIS A 22 31.14 4.56 3.51
CA HIS A 22 30.03 3.62 3.74
C HIS A 22 29.14 3.42 2.50
N GLN A 23 29.69 3.56 1.28
CA GLN A 23 28.92 3.31 0.07
C GLN A 23 28.45 1.84 0.01
N ARG A 24 27.13 1.66 -0.15
CA ARG A 24 26.44 0.34 -0.22
C ARG A 24 25.89 -0.01 -1.60
N PHE A 25 25.86 0.96 -2.51
CA PHE A 25 25.28 0.82 -3.85
C PHE A 25 26.29 1.27 -4.91
N CYS A 26 26.42 0.51 -6.00
CA CYS A 26 27.24 0.90 -7.13
C CYS A 26 26.65 2.13 -7.85
N SER A 27 27.42 2.77 -8.72
CA SER A 27 27.04 4.00 -9.44
C SER A 27 25.94 3.81 -10.49
N ALA A 28 25.55 2.56 -10.81
CA ALA A 28 24.51 2.28 -11.78
C ALA A 28 23.17 2.98 -11.44
N LYS A 29 22.52 3.59 -12.45
CA LYS A 29 21.31 4.40 -12.28
C LYS A 29 20.17 3.65 -11.58
N ALA A 30 20.00 2.36 -11.87
CA ALA A 30 19.01 1.51 -11.22
C ALA A 30 19.31 1.32 -9.72
N CYS A 31 20.57 1.07 -9.37
CA CYS A 31 21.03 0.89 -7.99
C CYS A 31 20.93 2.20 -7.18
N GLN A 32 21.22 3.33 -7.81
CA GLN A 32 21.05 4.65 -7.19
C GLN A 32 19.58 5.03 -6.97
N ARG A 33 18.67 4.57 -7.85
CA ARG A 33 17.22 4.66 -7.61
C ARG A 33 16.81 3.77 -6.43
N ALA A 34 17.33 2.55 -6.34
CA ALA A 34 17.07 1.66 -5.20
C ALA A 34 17.56 2.25 -3.88
N ARG A 35 18.77 2.84 -3.85
CA ARG A 35 19.31 3.58 -2.70
C ARG A 35 18.35 4.67 -2.21
N ARG A 36 17.89 5.54 -3.14
CA ARG A 36 16.97 6.64 -2.79
C ARG A 36 15.64 6.13 -2.25
N ARG A 37 15.08 5.07 -2.86
CA ARG A 37 13.86 4.42 -2.34
C ARG A 37 14.08 3.89 -0.93
N ALA A 38 15.17 3.16 -0.68
CA ALA A 38 15.47 2.61 0.63
C ALA A 38 15.60 3.71 1.71
N TRP A 39 16.29 4.81 1.39
CA TRP A 39 16.38 5.97 2.27
C TRP A 39 15.02 6.59 2.54
N GLN A 40 14.20 6.79 1.51
CA GLN A 40 12.85 7.35 1.66
C GLN A 40 11.96 6.45 2.53
N HIS A 41 11.96 5.13 2.30
CA HIS A 41 11.22 4.18 3.13
C HIS A 41 11.67 4.22 4.59
N GLN A 42 12.97 4.30 4.84
CA GLN A 42 13.50 4.43 6.19
C GLN A 42 13.02 5.73 6.84
N ARG A 43 13.14 6.87 6.15
CA ARG A 43 12.69 8.17 6.65
C ARG A 43 11.19 8.18 6.97
N MET A 44 10.36 7.69 6.06
CA MET A 44 8.92 7.56 6.29
C MET A 44 8.56 6.71 7.52
N ARG A 45 9.44 5.78 7.93
CA ARG A 45 9.24 4.91 9.10
C ARG A 45 9.73 5.52 10.40
N VAL A 46 10.88 6.20 10.39
CA VAL A 46 11.57 6.62 11.61
C VAL A 46 11.37 8.10 11.95
N ASP A 47 10.98 8.91 10.97
CA ASP A 47 10.97 10.37 11.04
C ASP A 47 9.52 10.88 10.89
N PRO A 48 8.79 11.10 12.00
CA PRO A 48 7.38 11.46 11.97
C PRO A 48 7.16 12.84 11.33
N ASP A 49 8.08 13.79 11.55
CA ASP A 49 8.00 15.14 10.97
C ASP A 49 8.20 15.09 9.45
N TYR A 50 9.15 14.27 8.97
CA TYR A 50 9.31 14.04 7.54
C TYR A 50 8.03 13.45 6.92
N ARG A 51 7.40 12.49 7.60
CA ARG A 51 6.14 11.87 7.13
C ARG A 51 5.00 12.89 7.08
N GLU A 52 4.83 13.70 8.12
CA GLU A 52 3.78 14.72 8.18
C GLU A 52 3.99 15.79 7.10
N ASN A 53 5.23 16.25 6.92
CA ASN A 53 5.56 17.20 5.86
C ASN A 53 5.26 16.64 4.46
N GLN A 54 5.56 15.37 4.21
CA GLN A 54 5.20 14.70 2.95
C GLN A 54 3.68 14.67 2.72
N ILE A 55 2.88 14.40 3.77
CA ILE A 55 1.42 14.39 3.69
C ILE A 55 0.89 15.79 3.37
N ARG A 56 1.36 16.83 4.10
CA ARG A 56 0.96 18.22 3.87
C ARG A 56 1.34 18.71 2.48
N ALA A 57 2.55 18.40 2.02
CA ALA A 57 2.99 18.76 0.67
C ALA A 57 2.10 18.13 -0.41
N GLN A 58 1.73 16.85 -0.25
CA GLN A 58 0.83 16.15 -1.17
C GLN A 58 -0.60 16.69 -1.12
N ALA A 59 -1.10 17.05 0.06
CA ALA A 59 -2.42 17.67 0.23
C ALA A 59 -2.47 19.05 -0.44
N ASN A 60 -1.49 19.90 -0.16
CA ASN A 60 -1.38 21.23 -0.75
C ASN A 60 -1.25 21.18 -2.28
N TRP A 61 -0.46 20.25 -2.80
CA TRP A 61 -0.31 20.08 -4.24
C TRP A 61 -1.63 19.63 -4.89
N ARG A 62 -2.35 18.66 -4.30
CA ARG A 62 -3.66 18.23 -4.82
C ARG A 62 -4.70 19.35 -4.77
N ALA A 63 -4.71 20.16 -3.70
CA ALA A 63 -5.60 21.30 -3.57
C ALA A 63 -5.34 22.37 -4.64
N ARG A 64 -4.07 22.61 -4.98
CA ARG A 64 -3.68 23.55 -6.05
C ARG A 64 -3.88 23.00 -7.46
N HIS A 65 -3.91 21.68 -7.61
CA HIS A 65 -3.95 20.99 -8.90
C HIS A 65 -5.06 19.91 -8.94
N PRO A 66 -6.34 20.27 -8.72
CA PRO A 66 -7.42 19.29 -8.58
C PRO A 66 -7.63 18.47 -9.86
N ASP A 67 -7.48 19.09 -11.02
CA ASP A 67 -7.74 18.47 -12.32
C ASP A 67 -6.53 17.79 -12.94
N TYR A 68 -5.34 17.93 -12.34
CA TYR A 68 -4.09 17.46 -12.94
C TYR A 68 -4.15 15.99 -13.30
N TRP A 69 -4.61 15.13 -12.38
CA TRP A 69 -4.63 13.69 -12.64
C TRP A 69 -5.63 13.28 -13.72
N ARG A 70 -6.74 14.02 -13.87
CA ARG A 70 -7.69 13.82 -14.96
C ARG A 70 -7.01 14.15 -16.30
N HIS A 71 -6.47 15.36 -16.40
CA HIS A 71 -5.79 15.82 -17.61
C HIS A 71 -4.57 14.95 -17.98
N TYR A 72 -3.77 14.56 -16.99
CA TYR A 72 -2.61 13.69 -17.19
C TYR A 72 -3.02 12.32 -17.76
N ARG A 73 -4.13 11.73 -17.29
CA ARG A 73 -4.62 10.45 -17.82
C ARG A 73 -5.22 10.56 -19.21
N GLU A 74 -5.89 11.67 -19.53
CA GLU A 74 -6.42 11.95 -20.87
C GLU A 74 -5.30 12.10 -21.90
N THR A 75 -4.25 12.84 -21.53
CA THR A 75 -3.09 13.11 -22.41
C THR A 75 -2.09 11.96 -22.49
N HIS A 76 -2.11 11.02 -21.53
CA HIS A 76 -1.18 9.88 -21.49
C HIS A 76 -1.92 8.52 -21.41
N PRO A 77 -2.71 8.16 -22.44
CA PRO A 77 -3.48 6.91 -22.43
C PRO A 77 -2.59 5.67 -22.34
N ALA A 78 -1.42 5.66 -22.99
CA ALA A 78 -0.47 4.55 -22.88
C ALA A 78 0.04 4.31 -21.45
N TYR A 79 0.23 5.39 -20.66
CA TYR A 79 0.58 5.28 -19.25
C TYR A 79 -0.55 4.66 -18.44
N ARG A 80 -1.78 5.15 -18.65
CA ARG A 80 -2.99 4.63 -18.00
C ARG A 80 -3.15 3.13 -18.26
N ASP A 81 -3.09 2.73 -19.52
CA ASP A 81 -3.35 1.34 -19.93
C ASP A 81 -2.29 0.38 -19.39
N ARG A 82 -1.01 0.79 -19.43
CA ARG A 82 0.08 0.02 -18.79
C ARG A 82 -0.13 -0.11 -17.29
N ASN A 83 -0.50 0.97 -16.59
CA ASN A 83 -0.75 0.93 -15.17
C ASN A 83 -1.92 -0.01 -14.82
N CYS A 84 -3.02 0.05 -15.59
CA CYS A 84 -4.17 -0.85 -15.44
C CYS A 84 -3.77 -2.33 -15.65
N ALA A 85 -3.03 -2.65 -16.72
CA ALA A 85 -2.54 -4.01 -16.96
C ALA A 85 -1.64 -4.53 -15.81
N MET A 86 -0.74 -3.68 -15.32
CA MET A 86 0.14 -4.02 -14.19
C MET A 86 -0.63 -4.15 -12.87
N GLN A 87 -1.70 -3.38 -12.67
CA GLN A 87 -2.59 -3.52 -11.52
C GLN A 87 -3.33 -4.85 -11.56
N ARG A 88 -3.89 -5.25 -12.72
CA ARG A 88 -4.53 -6.57 -12.89
C ARG A 88 -3.57 -7.70 -12.53
N ARG A 89 -2.33 -7.67 -13.06
CA ARG A 89 -1.30 -8.67 -12.72
C ARG A 89 -0.97 -8.72 -11.23
N ARG A 90 -0.88 -7.57 -10.56
CA ARG A 90 -0.65 -7.48 -9.10
C ARG A 90 -1.82 -8.04 -8.31
N ASN A 91 -3.05 -7.76 -8.72
CA ASN A 91 -4.26 -8.24 -8.06
C ASN A 91 -4.40 -9.77 -8.19
N VAL A 92 -4.13 -10.32 -9.39
CA VAL A 92 -4.11 -11.78 -9.60
C VAL A 92 -3.08 -12.46 -8.70
N ARG A 93 -1.88 -11.89 -8.55
CA ARG A 93 -0.85 -12.44 -7.65
C ARG A 93 -1.20 -12.37 -6.17
N ARG A 94 -2.19 -11.56 -5.78
CA ARG A 94 -2.52 -11.33 -4.37
C ARG A 94 -3.45 -12.37 -3.77
N THR A 95 -4.12 -13.22 -4.56
CA THR A 95 -4.92 -14.45 -4.23
C THR A 95 -5.52 -14.68 -2.82
N ALA A 96 -5.63 -13.69 -1.94
CA ALA A 96 -6.00 -13.84 -0.53
C ALA A 96 -6.56 -12.54 0.08
N GLY A 97 -6.96 -11.55 -0.72
CA GLY A 97 -7.65 -10.37 -0.19
C GLY A 97 -8.29 -9.57 -1.30
N ALA A 98 -9.58 -9.29 -1.17
CA ALA A 98 -10.25 -8.29 -2.00
C ALA A 98 -9.45 -6.99 -1.90
N VAL A 99 -9.04 -6.43 -3.03
CA VAL A 99 -8.53 -5.06 -3.04
C VAL A 99 -9.74 -4.19 -2.72
N ALA A 100 -9.84 -3.76 -1.47
CA ALA A 100 -10.90 -2.88 -1.03
C ALA A 100 -10.83 -1.61 -1.88
N ASN A 101 -11.80 -1.44 -2.78
CA ASN A 101 -12.17 -0.10 -3.20
C ASN A 101 -12.84 0.56 -2.01
N MET A 102 -12.56 1.83 -1.78
CA MET A 102 -13.23 2.63 -0.74
C MET A 102 -14.76 2.57 -0.92
N ASP A 103 -15.21 2.39 -2.17
CA ASP A 103 -16.63 2.25 -2.57
C ASP A 103 -17.18 0.82 -2.46
N ALA A 104 -16.36 -0.17 -2.07
CA ALA A 104 -16.83 -1.54 -1.80
C ALA A 104 -17.57 -1.66 -0.47
N TRP A 105 -17.64 -0.59 0.33
CA TRP A 105 -18.65 -0.43 1.38
C TRP A 105 -20.00 -0.04 0.77
N SER A 106 -20.41 -0.73 -0.28
CA SER A 106 -21.74 -0.58 -0.84
C SER A 106 -22.74 -1.29 0.07
N ALA A 107 -23.57 -0.47 0.73
CA ALA A 107 -24.68 -0.81 1.60
C ALA A 107 -24.29 -1.44 2.94
N HIS A 108 -24.51 -0.66 4.01
CA HIS A 108 -24.88 -1.22 5.29
C HIS A 108 -26.09 -2.14 5.05
N ARG A 109 -25.88 -3.43 4.91
CA ARG A 109 -26.93 -4.37 5.27
C ARG A 109 -26.90 -4.40 6.79
N PRO A 110 -27.88 -3.80 7.50
CA PRO A 110 -27.98 -4.03 8.93
C PRO A 110 -28.01 -5.55 9.14
N LEU A 111 -27.24 -6.01 10.12
CA LEU A 111 -27.17 -7.43 10.45
C LEU A 111 -28.60 -7.88 10.77
N ALA A 112 -29.21 -8.77 9.98
CA ALA A 112 -30.59 -9.16 10.22
C ALA A 112 -30.73 -9.95 11.53
N SER A 113 -31.91 -9.96 12.15
CA SER A 113 -32.17 -10.91 13.24
C SER A 113 -32.07 -12.35 12.71
N GLY A 114 -31.34 -13.22 13.40
CA GLY A 114 -31.17 -14.60 12.98
C GLY A 114 -30.04 -15.34 13.71
N PHE A 115 -29.81 -16.59 13.30
CA PHE A 115 -28.74 -17.43 13.81
C PHE A 115 -27.45 -17.19 13.03
N TYR A 116 -26.37 -16.92 13.76
CA TYR A 116 -25.04 -16.67 13.23
C TYR A 116 -24.03 -17.63 13.84
N ILE A 117 -22.96 -17.89 13.10
CA ILE A 117 -21.83 -18.66 13.59
C ILE A 117 -20.69 -17.68 13.89
N LEU A 118 -20.37 -17.49 15.17
CA LEU A 118 -19.25 -16.69 15.61
C LEU A 118 -17.96 -17.52 15.55
N ARG A 119 -16.92 -16.95 14.93
CA ARG A 119 -15.58 -17.55 14.85
C ARG A 119 -14.55 -16.50 15.25
N ASN A 120 -13.45 -16.93 15.88
CA ASN A 120 -12.35 -16.05 16.18
C ASN A 120 -11.69 -15.56 14.87
N ALA A 121 -11.61 -14.25 14.67
CA ALA A 121 -11.11 -13.64 13.44
C ALA A 121 -9.61 -13.89 13.20
N VAL A 122 -8.83 -14.21 14.25
CA VAL A 122 -7.38 -14.46 14.16
C VAL A 122 -7.08 -15.90 13.71
N GLU A 123 -8.03 -16.83 13.90
CA GLU A 123 -7.89 -18.26 13.59
C GLU A 123 -8.59 -18.70 12.31
N ALA A 124 -8.89 -17.76 11.39
CA ALA A 124 -9.64 -18.06 10.15
C ALA A 124 -8.95 -19.05 9.18
N GLY A 125 -7.76 -19.55 9.53
CA GLY A 125 -6.99 -20.52 8.74
C GLY A 125 -7.02 -21.97 9.24
N VAL A 126 -7.39 -22.28 10.50
CA VAL A 126 -7.18 -23.65 11.03
C VAL A 126 -8.31 -24.10 11.98
N ALA A 127 -8.98 -25.17 11.56
CA ALA A 127 -9.90 -26.07 12.29
C ALA A 127 -11.35 -25.59 12.59
N LYS A 128 -12.29 -26.45 12.17
CA LYS A 128 -13.77 -26.35 12.29
C LYS A 128 -14.33 -26.38 13.73
N MET A 129 -13.51 -26.47 14.78
CA MET A 129 -13.95 -26.93 16.09
C MET A 129 -14.43 -25.83 17.07
N ASN A 130 -14.13 -24.55 16.82
CA ASN A 130 -14.39 -23.47 17.80
C ASN A 130 -15.44 -22.45 17.32
N ALA A 131 -16.56 -22.93 16.77
CA ALA A 131 -17.59 -22.07 16.21
C ALA A 131 -18.83 -22.05 17.11
N TRP A 132 -19.26 -20.88 17.57
CA TRP A 132 -20.42 -20.73 18.45
C TRP A 132 -21.64 -20.32 17.63
N THR A 133 -22.73 -21.07 17.75
CA THR A 133 -24.01 -20.64 17.18
C THR A 133 -24.67 -19.65 18.15
N VAL A 134 -24.83 -18.41 17.70
CA VAL A 134 -25.45 -17.33 18.46
C VAL A 134 -26.70 -16.85 17.73
N HIS A 135 -27.76 -16.54 18.47
CA HIS A 135 -28.90 -15.83 17.92
C HIS A 135 -28.71 -14.33 18.17
N ILE A 136 -28.65 -13.55 17.10
CA ILE A 136 -28.57 -12.09 17.19
C ILE A 136 -29.95 -11.55 16.84
N ALA A 137 -30.53 -10.75 17.75
CA ALA A 137 -31.79 -10.05 17.54
C ALA A 137 -31.53 -8.55 17.44
N VAL A 138 -31.88 -7.94 16.31
CA VAL A 138 -31.89 -6.48 16.18
C VAL A 138 -33.16 -5.94 16.81
N LEU A 139 -33.00 -5.12 17.84
CA LEU A 139 -34.11 -4.53 18.58
C LEU A 139 -34.56 -3.19 17.96
N SER A 140 -33.68 -2.52 17.21
CA SER A 140 -33.97 -1.29 16.47
C SER A 140 -32.92 -1.08 15.38
N GLU A 141 -33.35 -0.67 14.18
CA GLU A 141 -32.40 -0.30 13.12
C GLU A 141 -31.75 1.04 13.45
N PRO A 142 -30.43 1.20 13.21
CA PRO A 142 -29.80 2.52 13.30
C PRO A 142 -30.46 3.45 12.29
N ARG A 143 -31.10 4.52 12.77
CA ARG A 143 -31.73 5.54 11.92
C ARG A 143 -30.68 6.07 10.94
N PRO A 144 -30.95 6.08 9.62
CA PRO A 144 -30.06 6.75 8.70
C PRO A 144 -30.01 8.23 9.08
N VAL A 145 -28.80 8.73 9.35
CA VAL A 145 -28.56 10.16 9.53
C VAL A 145 -28.77 10.81 8.14
N PRO A 146 -29.72 11.74 7.97
CA PRO A 146 -29.87 12.45 6.70
C PRO A 146 -28.63 13.30 6.42
N ALA A 147 -28.27 13.35 5.14
CA ALA A 147 -27.09 14.05 4.62
C ALA A 147 -27.17 15.57 4.78
#